data_AF-A0A1Y0GX51-F1
#
_entry.id   AF-A0A1Y0GX51-F1
#
_cell.length_a   1.000
_cell.length_b   1.000
_cell.length_c   1.000
_cell.angle_alpha   90.00
_cell.angle_beta   90.00
_cell.angle_gamma   90.00
#
_symmetry.space_group_name_H-M   'P 1'
#
loop_
_entity.id
_entity.type
_entity.pdbx_description
1 polymer ?
#
loop_
_entity_poly.entity_id
_entity_poly.type
_entity_poly.pdbx_seq_one_letter_code
_entity_poly.pdbx_strand_id
1 'polypeptide(L)'
;MTFLLIFNIVLAVVLLVGIMIMLRTTLELRKAIKLMDARVGKLDERITAQQQQVNELRQMLSDQPDPIQTIIKNLSGFRKNGPVKTLVALGTSLFAAYFKQKRVKALPSRVESKD
;
A
#
# COMPACT_ATOMS: atom_id res chain seq x y z
N MET A 1 74.98 -2.19 -1.60
CA MET A 1 74.22 -0.96 -1.90
C MET A 1 73.07 -1.23 -2.88
N THR A 2 73.33 -1.80 -4.06
CA THR A 2 72.29 -2.12 -5.07
C THR A 2 71.19 -3.07 -4.60
N PHE A 3 71.53 -4.11 -3.84
CA PHE A 3 70.54 -5.06 -3.30
C PHE A 3 69.48 -4.41 -2.40
N LEU A 4 69.89 -3.47 -1.52
CA LEU A 4 68.98 -2.74 -0.64
C LEU A 4 68.04 -1.81 -1.43
N LEU A 5 68.54 -1.19 -2.51
CA LEU A 5 67.72 -0.37 -3.40
C LEU A 5 66.65 -1.21 -4.10
N ILE A 6 67.01 -2.37 -4.65
CA ILE A 6 66.07 -3.28 -5.31
C ILE A 6 65.02 -3.79 -4.31
N PHE A 7 65.45 -4.20 -3.12
CA PHE A 7 64.53 -4.66 -2.07
C PHE A 7 63.52 -3.58 -1.66
N ASN A 8 63.97 -2.33 -1.50
CA ASN A 8 63.11 -1.22 -1.16
C ASN A 8 62.11 -0.88 -2.29
N ILE A 9 62.55 -0.92 -3.55
CA ILE A 9 61.68 -0.72 -4.72
C ILE A 9 60.59 -1.81 -4.77
N VAL A 10 60.96 -3.08 -4.54
CA VAL A 10 59.99 -4.19 -4.51
C VAL A 10 58.97 -4.00 -3.39
N LEU A 11 59.41 -3.62 -2.19
CA LEU A 11 58.51 -3.31 -1.07
C LEU A 11 57.53 -2.18 -1.40
N ALA A 12 58.02 -1.10 -2.02
CA ALA A 12 57.19 0.02 -2.43
C ALA A 12 56.11 -0.38 -3.45
N VAL A 13 56.46 -1.23 -4.43
CA VAL A 13 55.51 -1.74 -5.42
C VAL A 13 54.44 -2.61 -4.76
N VAL A 14 54.81 -3.50 -3.84
CA VAL A 14 53.84 -4.36 -3.13
C VAL A 14 52.86 -3.51 -2.31
N LEU A 15 53.34 -2.48 -1.61
CA LEU A 15 52.48 -1.53 -0.89
C LEU A 15 51.52 -0.80 -1.81
N LEU A 16 52.01 -0.30 -2.96
CA LEU A 16 51.17 0.41 -3.94
C LEU A 16 50.09 -0.50 -4.51
N VAL A 17 50.42 -1.75 -4.83
CA VAL A 17 49.44 -2.74 -5.30
C VAL A 17 48.39 -3.03 -4.21
N GLY A 18 48.81 -3.19 -2.96
CA GLY A 18 47.90 -3.38 -1.83
C GLY A 18 46.92 -2.21 -1.67
N ILE A 19 47.42 -0.98 -1.71
CA ILE A 19 46.59 0.24 -1.65
C ILE A 19 45.63 0.30 -2.84
N MET A 20 46.11 0.00 -4.05
CA MET A 20 45.27 0.01 -5.26
C MET A 20 44.12 -1.00 -5.17
N ILE A 21 44.39 -2.21 -4.67
CA ILE A 21 43.35 -3.23 -4.47
C ILE A 21 42.34 -2.75 -3.43
N MET A 22 42.80 -2.19 -2.31
CA MET A 22 41.93 -1.67 -1.25
C MET A 22 41.06 -0.51 -1.73
N LEU A 23 41.59 0.37 -2.58
CA LEU A 23 40.84 1.46 -3.20
C LEU A 23 39.79 0.92 -4.18
N ARG A 24 40.13 -0.08 -4.99
CA ARG A 24 39.16 -0.71 -5.90
C ARG A 24 38.02 -1.38 -5.11
N THR A 25 38.33 -2.12 -4.05
CA THR A 25 37.30 -2.78 -3.25
C THR A 25 36.39 -1.76 -2.56
N THR A 26 36.93 -0.67 -2.01
CA THR A 26 36.10 0.38 -1.42
C THR A 26 35.19 1.07 -2.43
N LEU A 27 35.65 1.29 -3.66
CA LEU A 27 34.83 1.87 -4.72
C LEU A 27 33.69 0.94 -5.14
N GLU A 28 33.97 -0.36 -5.32
CA GLU A 28 32.94 -1.34 -5.66
C GLU A 28 31.91 -1.51 -4.53
N LEU A 29 32.36 -1.56 -3.27
CA LEU A 29 31.47 -1.59 -2.12
C LEU A 29 30.58 -0.35 -2.06
N ARG A 30 31.12 0.84 -2.31
CA ARG A 30 30.32 2.09 -2.38
C ARG A 30 29.27 2.04 -3.48
N LYS A 31 29.58 1.48 -4.65
CA LYS A 31 28.59 1.32 -5.73
C LYS A 31 27.49 0.35 -5.33
N ALA A 32 27.85 -0.79 -4.71
CA ALA A 32 26.88 -1.77 -4.23
C ALA A 32 25.93 -1.16 -3.19
N ILE A 33 26.47 -0.41 -2.21
CA ILE A 33 25.66 0.29 -1.19
C ILE A 33 24.69 1.27 -1.87
N LYS A 34 25.15 2.10 -2.80
CA LYS A 34 24.27 3.03 -3.53
C LYS A 34 23.14 2.34 -4.29
N LEU A 35 23.43 1.17 -4.89
CA LEU A 35 22.40 0.36 -5.55
C LEU A 35 21.39 -0.22 -4.57
N MET A 36 21.85 -0.62 -3.37
CA MET A 36 20.96 -1.10 -2.31
C MET A 36 20.10 0.03 -1.75
N ASP A 37 20.68 1.19 -1.45
CA ASP A 37 19.93 2.37 -0.98
C ASP A 37 18.85 2.79 -1.97
N ALA A 38 19.17 2.81 -3.28
CA ALA A 38 18.19 3.13 -4.31
C ALA A 38 17.05 2.09 -4.39
N ARG A 39 17.33 0.81 -4.08
CA ARG A 39 16.28 -0.22 -4.00
C ARG A 39 15.44 -0.06 -2.73
N VAL A 40 16.06 0.25 -1.59
CA VAL A 40 15.37 0.50 -0.33
C VAL A 40 14.45 1.70 -0.46
N GLY A 41 14.91 2.82 -1.04
CA GLY A 41 14.06 3.99 -1.27
C GLY A 41 12.82 3.68 -2.12
N LYS A 42 12.98 2.90 -3.20
CA LYS A 42 11.85 2.44 -4.03
C LYS A 42 10.89 1.50 -3.29
N LEU A 43 11.38 0.71 -2.34
CA LEU A 43 10.55 -0.16 -1.51
C LEU A 43 9.77 0.67 -0.48
N ASP A 44 10.40 1.66 0.15
CA ASP A 44 9.73 2.59 1.07
C ASP A 44 8.63 3.40 0.38
N GLU A 45 8.86 3.87 -0.85
CA GLU A 45 7.81 4.51 -1.66
C GLU A 45 6.62 3.57 -1.89
N ARG A 46 6.89 2.30 -2.21
CA ARG A 46 5.83 1.30 -2.43
C ARG A 46 5.06 0.99 -1.15
N ILE A 47 5.75 0.85 -0.02
CA ILE A 47 5.11 0.62 1.28
C ILE A 47 4.24 1.82 1.64
N THR A 48 4.73 3.04 1.44
CA THR A 48 3.97 4.27 1.70
C THR A 48 2.72 4.35 0.83
N ALA A 49 2.84 4.04 -0.47
CA ALA A 49 1.71 4.00 -1.40
C ALA A 49 0.68 2.92 -1.02
N GLN A 50 1.13 1.73 -0.62
CA GLN A 50 0.24 0.67 -0.15
C GLN A 50 -0.45 1.04 1.16
N GLN A 51 0.26 1.71 2.08
CA GLN A 51 -0.31 2.18 3.33
C GLN A 51 -1.38 3.24 3.09
N GLN A 52 -1.18 4.14 2.11
CA GLN A 52 -2.18 5.12 1.68
C GLN A 52 -3.42 4.42 1.12
N GLN A 53 -3.25 3.42 0.23
CA GLN A 53 -4.37 2.63 -0.31
C GLN A 53 -5.15 1.91 0.79
N VAL A 54 -4.46 1.33 1.79
CA VAL A 54 -5.12 0.68 2.93
C VAL A 54 -5.88 1.70 3.80
N ASN A 55 -5.32 2.90 3.99
CA ASN A 55 -5.99 3.96 4.73
C ASN A 55 -7.23 4.48 3.99
N GLU A 56 -7.14 4.67 2.67
CA GLU A 56 -8.28 5.05 1.82
C GLU A 56 -9.37 3.97 1.87
N LEU A 57 -9.00 2.69 1.74
CA LEU A 57 -9.95 1.58 1.87
C LEU A 57 -10.58 1.53 3.25
N ARG A 58 -9.81 1.78 4.32
CA ARG A 58 -10.34 1.89 5.70
C ARG A 58 -11.32 3.05 5.84
N GLN A 59 -11.02 4.20 5.24
CA GLN A 59 -11.88 5.38 5.28
C GLN A 59 -13.18 5.14 4.52
N MET A 60 -13.11 4.50 3.33
CA MET A 60 -14.29 4.04 2.59
C MET A 60 -15.11 3.03 3.39
N LEU A 61 -14.46 2.15 4.16
CA LEU A 61 -15.14 1.20 5.03
C LEU A 61 -15.77 1.87 6.28
N SER A 62 -15.15 2.91 6.84
CA SER A 62 -15.71 3.62 8.00
C SER A 62 -16.89 4.54 7.64
N ASP A 63 -16.90 5.09 6.42
CA ASP A 63 -18.04 5.86 5.90
C ASP A 63 -19.23 4.97 5.49
N GLN A 64 -19.02 3.66 5.37
CA GLN A 64 -20.10 2.71 5.20
C GLN A 64 -20.66 2.35 6.59
N PRO A 65 -21.95 2.62 6.89
CA PRO A 65 -22.53 2.20 8.15
C PRO A 65 -22.39 0.68 8.24
N ASP A 66 -21.56 0.29 9.19
CA ASP A 66 -21.01 -1.04 9.41
C ASP A 66 -22.06 -2.11 9.03
N PRO A 67 -21.93 -2.76 7.85
CA PRO A 67 -22.93 -3.74 7.42
C PRO A 67 -23.04 -4.86 8.44
N ILE A 68 -21.95 -5.10 9.19
CA ILE A 68 -21.87 -6.03 10.30
C ILE A 68 -22.76 -5.58 11.47
N GLN A 69 -22.78 -4.29 11.87
CA GLN A 69 -23.70 -3.81 12.91
C GLN A 69 -25.16 -3.87 12.45
N THR A 70 -25.41 -3.64 11.17
CA THR A 70 -26.75 -3.77 10.57
C THR A 70 -27.20 -5.23 10.58
N ILE A 71 -26.29 -6.17 10.26
CA ILE A 71 -26.51 -7.61 10.34
C ILE A 71 -26.72 -8.05 11.79
N ILE A 72 -25.93 -7.57 12.75
CA ILE A 72 -26.08 -7.89 14.18
C ILE A 72 -27.41 -7.36 14.75
N LYS A 73 -27.82 -6.14 14.37
CA LYS A 73 -29.15 -5.61 14.71
C LYS A 73 -30.29 -6.45 14.11
N ASN A 74 -30.16 -6.88 12.86
CA ASN A 74 -31.16 -7.73 12.21
C ASN A 74 -31.19 -9.16 12.79
N LEU A 75 -30.04 -9.73 13.17
CA LEU A 75 -29.93 -11.04 13.81
C LEU A 75 -30.48 -11.03 15.24
N SER A 76 -30.25 -9.96 16.00
CA SER A 76 -30.85 -9.81 17.34
C SER A 76 -32.38 -9.67 17.28
N GLY A 77 -32.92 -9.11 16.21
CA GLY A 77 -34.37 -9.14 15.89
C GLY A 77 -34.90 -10.53 15.51
N PHE A 78 -34.06 -11.40 14.94
CA PHE A 78 -34.39 -12.78 14.56
C PHE A 78 -34.77 -13.64 15.77
N ARG A 79 -34.09 -13.41 16.92
CA ARG A 79 -34.37 -14.12 18.18
C ARG A 79 -35.69 -13.69 18.82
N LYS A 80 -36.16 -12.45 18.60
CA LYS A 80 -37.36 -11.89 19.24
C LYS A 80 -38.62 -11.97 18.38
N ASN A 81 -38.51 -11.88 17.05
CA ASN A 81 -39.66 -11.70 16.15
C ASN A 81 -39.92 -12.88 15.20
N GLY A 82 -39.12 -13.93 15.28
CA GLY A 82 -39.23 -15.13 14.46
C GLY A 82 -38.65 -14.98 13.04
N PRO A 83 -38.18 -16.09 12.43
CA PRO A 83 -37.42 -16.10 11.18
C PRO A 83 -38.15 -15.47 9.99
N VAL A 84 -39.49 -15.58 9.99
CA VAL A 84 -40.36 -15.12 8.90
C VAL A 84 -40.38 -13.58 8.82
N LYS A 85 -40.48 -12.87 9.95
CA LYS A 85 -40.53 -11.40 9.95
C LYS A 85 -39.20 -10.78 9.55
N THR A 86 -38.09 -11.40 9.94
CA THR A 86 -36.75 -10.99 9.51
C THR A 86 -36.51 -11.24 8.03
N LEU A 87 -37.01 -12.35 7.48
CA LEU A 87 -36.94 -12.59 6.03
C LEU A 87 -37.71 -11.52 5.24
N VAL A 88 -38.89 -11.12 5.72
CA VAL A 88 -39.70 -10.06 5.10
C VAL A 88 -39.03 -8.69 5.21
N ALA A 89 -38.41 -8.38 6.35
CA ALA A 89 -37.68 -7.12 6.54
C ALA A 89 -36.41 -7.05 5.67
N LEU A 90 -35.68 -8.16 5.53
CA LEU A 90 -34.53 -8.27 4.63
C LEU A 90 -34.97 -8.19 3.16
N GLY A 91 -36.05 -8.90 2.79
CA GLY A 91 -36.61 -8.83 1.45
C GLY A 91 -37.07 -7.42 1.07
N THR A 92 -37.77 -6.71 1.96
CA THR A 92 -38.24 -5.34 1.70
C THR A 92 -37.10 -4.34 1.66
N SER A 93 -36.08 -4.46 2.51
CA SER A 93 -34.90 -3.58 2.48
C SER A 93 -34.02 -3.81 1.24
N LEU A 94 -33.82 -5.05 0.82
CA LEU A 94 -33.11 -5.38 -0.42
C LEU A 94 -33.89 -4.91 -1.66
N PHE A 95 -35.21 -5.09 -1.66
CA PHE A 95 -36.08 -4.63 -2.75
C PHE A 95 -36.10 -3.10 -2.84
N ALA A 96 -36.18 -2.40 -1.69
CA ALA A 96 -36.09 -0.95 -1.64
C ALA A 96 -34.72 -0.43 -2.11
N ALA A 97 -33.62 -1.07 -1.72
CA ALA A 97 -32.29 -0.72 -2.19
C ALA A 97 -32.13 -0.92 -3.70
N TYR A 98 -32.64 -2.03 -4.24
CA TYR A 98 -32.63 -2.34 -5.68
C TYR A 98 -33.43 -1.31 -6.51
N PHE A 99 -34.62 -0.93 -6.05
CA PHE A 99 -35.44 0.07 -6.75
C PHE A 99 -34.95 1.50 -6.58
N LYS A 100 -34.34 1.84 -5.43
CA LYS A 100 -33.71 3.15 -5.23
C LYS A 100 -32.55 3.36 -6.20
N GLN A 101 -31.75 2.32 -6.45
CA GLN A 101 -30.65 2.39 -7.41
C GLN A 101 -31.13 2.55 -8.86
N LYS A 102 -32.30 1.97 -9.22
CA LYS A 102 -32.94 2.21 -10.52
C LYS A 102 -33.60 3.59 -10.65
N ARG A 103 -34.15 4.17 -9.56
CA ARG A 103 -34.77 5.50 -9.59
C ARG A 103 -33.76 6.65 -9.70
N VAL A 104 -32.59 6.54 -9.07
CA VAL A 104 -31.53 7.57 -9.19
C VAL A 104 -30.99 7.65 -10.63
N LYS A 105 -31.08 6.56 -11.39
CA LYS A 105 -30.67 6.52 -12.80
C LYS A 105 -31.74 7.01 -13.80
N ALA A 106 -32.94 7.35 -13.33
CA ALA A 106 -34.10 7.67 -14.17
C ALA A 106 -34.72 9.06 -13.91
N LEU A 107 -34.09 9.91 -13.10
CA LEU A 107 -34.49 11.31 -12.94
C LEU A 107 -33.52 12.21 -13.73
N PRO A 108 -33.80 12.53 -15.01
CA PRO A 108 -33.28 13.77 -15.56
C PRO A 108 -33.81 14.90 -14.69
N SER A 109 -32.89 15.73 -14.21
CA SER A 109 -33.19 17.00 -13.57
C SER A 109 -34.23 17.75 -14.39
N ARG A 110 -35.42 17.91 -13.81
CA ARG A 110 -36.45 18.84 -14.28
C ARG A 110 -35.78 20.20 -14.39
N VAL A 111 -35.51 20.63 -15.61
CA VAL A 111 -35.14 22.02 -15.95
C VAL A 111 -36.39 22.84 -15.68
N GLU A 112 -36.49 23.38 -14.48
CA GLU A 112 -37.42 24.46 -14.15
C GLU A 112 -36.62 25.77 -14.26
N SER A 113 -36.43 26.23 -15.50
CA SER A 113 -36.03 27.61 -15.79
C SER A 113 -37.33 28.37 -16.00
N LYS A 114 -37.77 29.08 -14.96
CA LYS A 114 -38.74 30.17 -15.08
C LYS A 114 -38.07 31.30 -15.84
N ASP A 115 -38.61 31.64 -16.99
CA ASP A 115 -38.73 33.01 -17.51
C ASP A 115 -40.17 33.19 -18.00
#